data_AF-A0A7K5SNW8-F1
#
_entry.id   AF-A0A7K5SNW8-F1
#
_cell.length_a   1.000
_cell.length_b   1.000
_cell.length_c   1.000
_cell.angle_alpha   90.00
_cell.angle_beta   90.00
_cell.angle_gamma   90.00
#
_symmetry.space_group_name_H-M   'P 1'
#
loop_
_entity.id
_entity.type
_entity.pdbx_description
1 polymer ?
#
loop_
_entity_poly.entity_id
_entity_poly.type
_entity_poly.pdbx_seq_one_letter_code
_entity_poly.pdbx_strand_id
1 'polypeptide(L)' 'MKILYLLFAVFLLLFQATSGSADPLFADTVECRSQGKFCRAGACPPTFAATGTCHGGLLNCCSK' A
#
# COMPACT_ATOMS: atom_id res chain seq x y z
N MET A 1 3.71 23.71 34.51
CA MET A 1 4.68 22.83 33.82
C MET A 1 4.09 21.51 33.32
N LYS A 2 3.22 20.82 34.08
CA LYS A 2 2.71 19.47 33.70
C LYS A 2 1.66 19.46 32.57
N ILE A 3 0.85 20.51 32.47
CA ILE A 3 -0.23 20.65 31.47
C ILE A 3 0.30 20.78 30.04
N LEU A 4 1.48 21.38 29.85
CA LEU A 4 2.09 21.52 28.51
C LEU A 4 2.37 20.15 27.87
N TYR A 5 2.82 19.19 28.69
CA TYR A 5 3.06 17.81 28.25
C TYR A 5 1.76 17.07 27.90
N LEU A 6 0.68 17.34 28.65
CA LEU A 6 -0.63 16.75 28.34
C LEU A 6 -1.18 17.26 27.02
N LEU A 7 -1.07 18.57 26.76
CA LEU A 7 -1.50 19.18 25.49
C LEU A 7 -0.68 18.63 24.31
N PHE A 8 0.62 18.46 24.50
CA PHE A 8 1.48 17.88 23.47
C PHE A 8 1.14 16.40 23.18
N ALA A 9 0.86 15.61 24.21
CA ALA A 9 0.42 14.22 24.04
C ALA A 9 -0.91 14.12 23.28
N VAL A 10 -1.89 14.97 23.61
CA VAL A 10 -3.17 15.02 22.88
C VAL A 10 -2.96 15.45 21.43
N PHE A 11 -2.10 16.43 21.17
CA PHE A 11 -1.78 16.87 19.81
C PHE A 11 -1.15 15.74 18.99
N LEU A 12 -0.18 15.01 19.54
CA LEU A 12 0.42 13.87 18.86
C LEU A 12 -0.61 12.78 18.55
N LEU A 13 -1.53 12.47 19.48
CA LEU A 13 -2.59 11.48 19.28
C LEU A 13 -3.55 11.89 18.16
N LEU A 14 -3.94 13.16 18.09
CA LEU A 14 -4.79 13.69 17.01
C LEU A 14 -4.11 13.59 15.63
N PHE A 15 -2.78 13.73 15.59
CA PHE A 15 -1.99 13.60 14.36
C PHE A 15 -1.64 12.15 13.99
N GLN A 16 -1.96 11.15 14.82
CA GLN A 16 -1.82 9.72 14.46
C GLN A 16 -2.96 9.19 13.58
N ALA A 17 -3.80 10.05 12.99
CA ALA A 17 -4.66 9.68 11.87
C ALA A 17 -3.86 9.45 10.57
N THR A 18 -2.66 8.88 10.67
CA THR A 18 -2.03 8.25 9.51
C THR A 18 -2.88 7.03 9.21
N SER A 19 -3.61 7.10 8.10
CA SER A 19 -4.17 5.93 7.46
C SER A 19 -2.99 5.04 7.10
N GLY A 20 -2.58 4.20 8.04
CA GLY A 20 -1.90 2.96 7.73
C GLY A 20 -2.88 2.19 6.88
N SER A 21 -2.80 2.38 5.57
CA SER A 21 -3.41 1.51 4.59
C SER A 21 -2.79 0.15 4.85
N ALA A 22 -3.41 -0.60 5.76
CA ALA A 22 -3.34 -2.04 5.77
C ALA A 22 -4.05 -2.47 4.50
N ASP A 23 -3.39 -2.25 3.35
CA ASP A 23 -3.68 -2.96 2.13
C ASP A 23 -3.74 -4.43 2.57
N PRO A 24 -4.86 -5.13 2.32
CA PRO A 24 -4.93 -6.52 2.69
C PRO A 24 -3.73 -7.20 2.04
N LEU A 25 -2.94 -7.93 2.84
CA LEU A 25 -1.75 -8.65 2.37
C LEU A 25 -2.21 -9.83 1.52
N PHE A 26 -2.68 -9.53 0.32
CA PHE A 26 -2.96 -10.51 -0.71
C PHE A 26 -1.62 -11.12 -1.13
N ALA A 27 -1.51 -12.45 -1.06
CA ALA A 27 -0.27 -13.16 -1.36
C ALA A 27 0.26 -12.79 -2.76
N ASP A 28 -0.64 -12.65 -3.73
CA ASP A 28 -0.34 -12.23 -5.10
C ASP A 28 0.19 -10.79 -5.20
N THR A 29 -0.34 -9.84 -4.40
CA THR A 29 0.18 -8.46 -4.33
C THR A 29 1.58 -8.42 -3.72
N VAL A 30 1.81 -9.17 -2.63
CA VAL A 30 3.10 -9.23 -1.96
C VAL A 30 4.15 -9.84 -2.87
N GLU A 31 3.81 -10.93 -3.54
CA GLU A 31 4.70 -11.63 -4.45
C GLU A 31 5.04 -10.79 -5.67
N CYS A 32 4.05 -10.11 -6.26
CA CYS A 32 4.26 -9.15 -7.34
C CYS A 32 5.23 -8.02 -6.92
N ARG A 33 4.96 -7.36 -5.78
CA ARG A 33 5.77 -6.24 -5.28
C ARG A 33 7.18 -6.70 -4.86
N SER A 34 7.32 -7.91 -4.31
CA SER A 34 8.61 -8.48 -3.89
C SER A 34 9.57 -8.68 -5.06
N GLN A 35 9.03 -8.92 -6.26
CA GLN A 35 9.79 -9.07 -7.50
C GLN A 35 10.09 -7.72 -8.18
N GLY A 36 9.79 -6.59 -7.54
CA GLY A 36 9.95 -5.25 -8.12
C GLY A 36 8.92 -4.91 -9.21
N LYS A 37 7.84 -5.68 -9.31
CA LYS A 37 6.74 -5.45 -10.25
C LYS A 37 5.67 -4.56 -9.59
N PHE A 38 4.72 -4.06 -10.38
CA PHE A 38 3.65 -3.21 -9.87
C PHE A 38 2.26 -3.74 -10.22
N CYS A 39 1.32 -3.49 -9.32
CA CYS A 39 -0.08 -3.81 -9.51
C CYS A 39 -0.81 -2.65 -10.21
N ARG A 40 -1.56 -2.94 -11.27
CA ARG A 40 -2.33 -1.94 -12.02
C ARG A 40 -3.77 -2.40 -12.25
N ALA A 41 -4.71 -1.46 -12.13
CA ALA A 41 -6.09 -1.66 -12.54
C ALA A 41 -6.17 -1.57 -14.07
N GLY A 42 -6.64 -2.63 -14.73
CA GLY A 42 -6.73 -2.72 -16.19
C GLY A 42 -5.45 -3.21 -16.86
N ALA A 43 -5.29 -2.89 -18.15
CA ALA A 43 -4.17 -3.38 -18.95
C ALA A 43 -2.82 -2.80 -18.51
N CYS A 44 -1.78 -3.63 -18.56
CA CYS A 44 -0.40 -3.17 -18.36
C CYS A 44 0.00 -2.18 -19.47
N PRO A 45 0.86 -1.19 -19.16
CA PRO A 45 1.40 -0.30 -20.17
C PRO A 45 2.12 -1.09 -21.29
N PRO A 46 2.22 -0.57 -22.51
CA PRO A 46 2.71 -1.32 -23.67
C PRO A 46 4.14 -1.84 -23.55
N THR A 47 4.92 -1.28 -22.63
CA THR A 47 6.30 -1.70 -22.32
C THR A 47 6.38 -2.73 -21.19
N PHE A 48 5.24 -3.18 -20.65
CA PHE A 48 5.16 -4.09 -19.51
C PHE A 48 4.18 -5.23 -19.81
N ALA A 49 4.60 -6.47 -19.55
CA ALA A 49 3.77 -7.66 -19.67
C ALA A 49 3.02 -7.97 -18.37
N ALA A 50 1.77 -8.40 -18.49
CA ALA A 50 1.02 -8.97 -17.37
C ALA A 50 1.60 -10.35 -17.04
N THR A 51 2.18 -10.50 -15.85
CA THR A 51 2.82 -11.76 -15.40
C THR A 51 2.03 -12.47 -14.31
N GLY A 52 0.96 -11.86 -13.80
CA GLY A 52 0.10 -12.42 -12.77
C GLY A 52 -1.01 -11.46 -12.38
N THR A 53 -1.64 -11.73 -11.24
CA THR A 53 -2.69 -10.90 -10.66
C THR A 53 -2.20 -10.20 -9.39
N CYS A 54 -2.98 -9.21 -8.94
CA CYS A 54 -2.81 -8.48 -7.71
C CYS A 54 -4.18 -8.29 -7.04
N HIS A 55 -4.20 -8.07 -5.73
CA HIS A 55 -5.41 -7.94 -4.91
C HIS A 55 -6.40 -9.11 -5.06
N GLY A 56 -5.90 -10.34 -5.10
CA GLY A 56 -6.73 -11.54 -5.23
C GLY A 56 -7.41 -11.68 -6.59
N GLY A 57 -6.83 -11.10 -7.64
CA GLY A 57 -7.40 -11.13 -9.00
C GLY A 57 -8.07 -9.82 -9.45
N LEU A 58 -8.13 -8.80 -8.60
CA LEU A 58 -8.76 -7.52 -8.94
C LEU A 58 -7.89 -6.64 -9.86
N LEU A 59 -6.58 -6.80 -9.78
CA LEU A 59 -5.58 -6.02 -10.49
C LEU A 59 -4.63 -6.95 -11.24
N ASN A 60 -3.88 -6.41 -12.19
CA ASN A 60 -2.86 -7.13 -12.93
C ASN A 60 -1.46 -6.79 -12.41
N CYS A 61 -0.61 -7.80 -12.26
CA CYS A 61 0.80 -7.64 -11.93
C CYS A 61 1.59 -7.41 -13.22
N CYS A 62 2.10 -6.18 -13.39
CA CYS A 62 2.85 -5.76 -14.57
C CYS A 62 4.35 -5.84 -14.33
N SER A 63 5.06 -6.58 -15.18
CA SER A 63 6.52 -6.69 -15.24
C SER A 63 7.04 -6.02 -16.50
N LYS A 64 8.23 -5.42 -16.44
CA LYS A 64 8.91 -4.99 -17.67
C LYS A 64 9.37 -6.20 -18.46
#